data_AF-A0AAW7PI45-F1
#
_entry.id   AF-A0AAW7PI45-F1
#
_cell.length_a   1.000
_cell.length_b   1.000
_cell.length_c   1.000
_cell.angle_alpha   90.00
_cell.angle_beta   90.00
_cell.angle_gamma   90.00
#
_symmetry.space_group_name_H-M   'P 1'
#
loop_
_entity.id
_entity.type
_entity.pdbx_description
1 polymer ?
#
loop_
_entity_poly.entity_id
_entity_poly.type
_entity_poly.pdbx_seq_one_letter_code
_entity_poly.pdbx_strand_id
1 'polypeptide(L)' 'MELRKQEVNSVHRQSLKKLAPHLKVTARSSEDEVIEGVESFTDAPFIGVQWHLEFLLGHKQLADQGLFYYFVKSFK' A
#
# COMPACT_ATOMS: atom_id res chain seq x y z
N MET A 1 7.85 15.92 9.61
CA MET A 1 6.74 15.37 8.80
C MET A 1 6.01 14.39 9.69
N GLU A 2 4.71 14.61 9.93
CA GLU A 2 3.93 13.75 10.83
C GLU A 2 3.63 12.41 10.12
N LEU A 3 4.00 11.31 10.77
CA LEU A 3 3.73 9.97 10.24
C LEU A 3 2.24 9.67 10.43
N ARG A 4 1.51 9.52 9.33
CA ARG A 4 0.12 9.06 9.37
C ARG A 4 0.11 7.54 9.60
N LYS A 5 -0.63 7.09 10.61
CA LYS A 5 -0.85 5.67 10.88
C LYS A 5 -2.22 5.25 10.36
N GLN A 6 -2.29 4.05 9.80
CA GLN A 6 -3.52 3.42 9.34
C GLN A 6 -3.46 1.94 9.72
N GLU A 7 -4.58 1.41 10.21
CA GLU A 7 -4.72 -0.02 10.47
C GLU A 7 -5.15 -0.72 9.19
N VAL A 8 -4.47 -1.82 8.87
CA VAL A 8 -4.74 -2.64 7.69
C VAL A 8 -4.78 -4.12 8.09
N ASN A 9 -5.42 -4.95 7.28
CA ASN A 9 -5.34 -6.40 7.49
C ASN A 9 -3.95 -6.94 7.11
N SER A 10 -3.58 -8.10 7.65
CA SER A 10 -2.36 -8.80 7.27
C SER A 10 -2.68 -10.27 7.02
N VAL A 11 -2.67 -10.66 5.74
CA VAL A 11 -2.97 -12.04 5.30
C VAL A 11 -1.92 -12.48 4.30
N HIS A 12 -0.66 -12.55 4.74
CA HIS A 12 0.46 -12.98 3.91
C HIS A 12 1.46 -13.81 4.73
N ARG A 13 2.23 -14.66 4.06
CA ARG A 13 3.33 -15.45 4.67
C ARG A 13 4.70 -15.01 4.20
N GLN A 14 4.76 -14.11 3.22
CA GLN A 14 5.97 -13.63 2.58
C GLN A 14 5.94 -12.11 2.53
N SER A 15 7.11 -11.49 2.41
CA SER A 15 7.26 -10.05 2.33
C SER A 15 8.47 -9.67 1.47
N LEU A 16 8.53 -8.40 1.06
CA LEU A 16 9.62 -7.87 0.25
C LEU A 16 10.92 -7.79 1.06
N LYS A 17 11.92 -8.61 0.66
CA LYS A 17 13.28 -8.56 1.23
C LYS A 17 14.18 -7.51 0.56
N LYS A 18 14.10 -7.38 -0.76
CA LYS A 18 14.90 -6.45 -1.56
C LYS A 18 13.99 -5.69 -2.52
N LEU A 19 14.03 -4.37 -2.43
CA LEU A 19 13.23 -3.50 -3.30
C LEU A 19 13.88 -3.39 -4.68
N ALA A 20 13.05 -3.38 -5.73
CA ALA A 20 13.52 -3.13 -7.08
C ALA A 20 14.03 -1.68 -7.21
N PRO A 21 15.03 -1.40 -8.09
CA PRO A 21 15.64 -0.07 -8.19
C PRO A 21 14.67 1.06 -8.53
N HIS A 22 13.56 0.77 -9.20
CA HIS A 22 12.58 1.76 -9.67
C HIS A 22 11.37 1.95 -8.76
N LEU A 23 11.42 1.35 -7.56
CA LEU A 23 10.38 1.47 -6.55
C LEU A 23 10.93 2.21 -5.33
N LYS A 24 10.04 2.89 -4.62
CA LYS A 24 10.31 3.45 -3.29
C LYS A 24 9.29 2.93 -2.28
N VAL A 25 9.70 2.81 -1.03
CA VAL A 25 8.82 2.42 0.08
C VAL A 25 7.93 3.60 0.47
N THR A 26 6.64 3.35 0.60
CA THR A 26 5.63 4.34 1.01
C THR A 26 4.97 4.00 2.34
N ALA A 27 4.95 2.72 2.75
CA ALA A 27 4.44 2.28 4.03
C ALA A 27 5.29 1.17 4.64
N ARG A 28 5.43 1.21 5.96
CA ARG A 28 6.03 0.16 6.77
C ARG A 28 5.12 -0.15 7.95
N SER A 29 5.03 -1.43 8.30
CA SER A 29 4.46 -1.86 9.57
C SER A 29 5.30 -1.30 10.72
N SER A 30 4.65 -0.70 11.72
CA SER A 30 5.35 -0.19 12.91
C SER A 30 5.70 -1.30 13.92
N GLU A 31 5.21 -2.52 13.71
CA GLU A 31 5.43 -3.65 14.63
C GLU A 31 6.70 -4.44 14.27
N ASP A 32 6.96 -4.61 12.97
CA ASP A 32 8.01 -5.50 12.45
C ASP A 32 8.79 -4.93 11.25
N GLU A 33 8.56 -3.66 10.88
CA GLU A 33 9.23 -2.95 9.78
C GLU A 33 9.04 -3.57 8.38
N VAL A 34 8.11 -4.52 8.23
CA VAL A 34 7.73 -5.09 6.95
C VAL A 34 7.29 -3.98 6.00
N ILE A 35 7.74 -4.06 4.76
CA ILE A 35 7.33 -3.14 3.70
C ILE A 35 5.89 -3.46 3.33
N GLU A 36 4.98 -2.57 3.69
CA GLU A 36 3.54 -2.72 3.46
C GLU A 36 3.08 -2.01 2.18
N GLY A 37 3.83 -1.02 1.71
CA GLY A 37 3.48 -0.22 0.55
C GLY A 37 4.70 0.22 -0.24
N VAL A 38 4.57 0.16 -1.57
CA VAL A 38 5.58 0.62 -2.53
C VAL A 38 4.91 1.34 -3.70
N GLU A 39 5.62 2.28 -4.30
CA GLU A 39 5.20 2.89 -5.56
C GLU A 39 6.37 3.07 -6.50
N SER A 40 6.07 3.17 -7.80
CA SER A 40 7.06 3.59 -8.79
C SER A 40 7.38 5.07 -8.61
N PHE A 41 8.64 5.43 -8.85
CA PHE A 41 9.04 6.84 -9.02
C PHE A 41 9.41 7.17 -10.49
N THR A 42 9.10 6.25 -11.41
CA THR A 42 9.18 6.45 -12.87
C THR A 42 7.80 6.79 -13.43
N ASP A 43 7.69 6.99 -14.74
CA ASP A 43 6.42 7.29 -15.41
C ASP A 43 5.41 6.12 -15.43
N ALA A 44 5.79 4.94 -14.91
CA ALA A 44 4.87 3.80 -14.80
C ALA A 44 3.88 4.01 -13.63
N PRO A 45 2.55 4.01 -13.88
CA PRO A 45 1.54 4.18 -12.83
C PRO A 45 1.40 2.87 -12.02
N PHE A 46 2.28 2.67 -11.05
CA PHE A 46 2.33 1.47 -10.23
C PHE A 46 2.31 1.81 -8.74
N ILE A 47 1.35 1.23 -8.03
CA ILE A 47 1.25 1.18 -6.57
C ILE A 47 1.06 -0.28 -6.19
N GLY A 48 1.86 -0.74 -5.23
CA GLY A 48 1.73 -2.07 -4.63
C GLY A 48 1.51 -1.94 -3.14
N VAL A 49 0.55 -2.71 -2.62
CA VAL A 49 0.28 -2.83 -1.19
C VAL A 49 0.34 -4.30 -0.80
N GLN A 50 0.76 -4.58 0.44
CA GLN A 50 0.91 -5.94 0.96
C GLN A 50 -0.37 -6.44 1.64
N TRP A 51 -1.20 -5.52 2.15
CA TRP A 51 -2.54 -5.84 2.68
C TRP A 51 -3.58 -6.02 1.57
N HIS A 52 -4.70 -6.64 1.92
CA HIS A 52 -5.83 -6.89 1.01
C HIS A 52 -6.84 -5.73 1.07
N LEU A 53 -6.77 -4.79 0.12
CA LEU A 53 -7.70 -3.65 0.01
C LEU A 53 -9.15 -4.09 -0.21
N GLU A 54 -9.34 -5.26 -0.83
CA GLU A 54 -10.63 -5.84 -1.16
C GLU A 54 -11.33 -6.49 0.04
N PHE A 55 -10.61 -6.73 1.14
CA PHE A 55 -11.19 -7.23 2.38
C PHE A 55 -11.83 -6.08 3.15
N LEU A 56 -12.93 -5.56 2.58
CA LEU A 56 -13.81 -4.53 3.17
C LEU A 56 -14.57 -5.02 4.43
N LEU A 57 -14.11 -6.09 5.07
CA LEU A 57 -14.74 -6.73 6.22
C LEU A 57 -14.68 -5.78 7.42
N GLY A 58 -15.76 -5.01 7.64
CA GLY A 58 -15.97 -4.21 8.85
C GLY A 58 -15.30 -2.83 8.86
N HIS A 59 -14.53 -2.45 7.83
CA HIS A 59 -13.83 -1.17 7.80
C HIS A 59 -14.72 -0.05 7.25
N LYS A 60 -15.07 0.90 8.13
CA LYS A 60 -15.60 2.24 7.79
C LYS A 60 -14.50 3.21 7.31
N GLN A 61 -13.28 2.74 7.08
CA GLN A 61 -12.14 3.61 6.81
C GLN A 61 -12.10 3.96 5.33
N LEU A 62 -12.43 5.22 5.02
CA LEU A 62 -12.42 5.81 3.68
C LEU A 62 -11.04 5.74 2.99
N ALA A 63 -9.96 5.46 3.73
CA ALA A 63 -8.59 5.50 3.22
C ALA A 63 -8.33 4.42 2.16
N ASP A 64 -8.81 3.19 2.35
CA ASP A 64 -8.65 2.11 1.36
C ASP A 64 -9.42 2.39 0.07
N GLN A 65 -10.58 3.05 0.17
CA GLN A 65 -11.36 3.49 -1.01
C GLN A 65 -10.58 4.51 -1.84
N GLY A 66 -9.69 5.29 -1.22
CA GLY A 66 -8.84 6.27 -1.92
C GLY A 66 -7.92 5.62 -2.96
N LEU A 67 -7.40 4.42 -2.68
CA LEU A 67 -6.53 3.69 -3.61
C LEU A 67 -7.32 3.13 -4.80
N PHE A 68 -8.51 2.57 -4.57
CA PHE A 68 -9.40 2.17 -5.66
C PHE A 68 -9.83 3.36 -6.51
N TYR A 69 -10.17 4.49 -5.88
CA TYR A 69 -10.54 5.71 -6.59
C TYR A 69 -9.39 6.22 -7.46
N TYR A 70 -8.18 6.30 -6.90
CA TYR A 70 -6.97 6.67 -7.62
C TYR A 70 -6.75 5.77 -8.84
N PHE A 71 -6.83 4.44 -8.64
CA PHE A 71 -6.66 3.47 -9.72
C PHE A 71 -7.68 3.71 -10.83
N VAL A 72 -8.99 3.74 -10.52
CA VAL A 72 -10.05 3.95 -11.52
C VAL A 72 -9.89 5.28 -12.26
N LYS A 73 -9.53 6.36 -11.55
CA LYS A 73 -9.34 7.70 -12.14
C LYS A 73 -8.06 7.84 -12.95
N SER A 74 -7.10 6.94 -12.78
CA SER A 74 -5.86 6.93 -13.56
C SER A 74 -6.06 6.38 -14.97
N PHE A 75 -7.16 5.68 -15.23
CA PHE A 75 -7.57 5.30 -16.59
C PHE A 75 -8.34 6.46 -17.23
N LYS A 76 -7.91 6.86 -18.43
CA LYS A 76 -8.62 7.82 -19.30
C LYS A 76 -9.57 7.08 -20.23
#